data_AF-A0A0D1KS07-F1
#
_entry.id   AF-A0A0D1KS07-F1
#
_cell.length_a   1.000
_cell.length_b   1.000
_cell.length_c   1.000
_cell.angle_alpha   90.00
_cell.angle_beta   90.00
_cell.angle_gamma   90.00
#
_symmetry.space_group_name_H-M   'P 1'
#
loop_
_entity.id
_entity.type
_entity.pdbx_description
1 polymer ?
#
loop_
_entity_poly.entity_id
_entity_poly.type
_entity_poly.pdbx_seq_one_letter_code
_entity_poly.pdbx_strand_id
1 'polypeptide(L)'
;MNILMLSPEHPDEPKSGLGVHLNRLISYLNPHINITVCTPSGQLFSYAKFEDYIADASFTMVRHVLSHNKRFDLIHAHDDTTAPAAQYLKQRLGLPLAATIHGLESERKKVCREAPHPYRLKTERLLIESADALIVLSKFMKRSLDKAAHKKITVIPSPASMEKEKGKIPRSMNRRFLFSYGRFVPEKGFSQLLKVFPS
;
A
#
# COMPACT_ATOMS: atom_id res chain seq x y z
N MET A 1 -19.57 9.98 -7.28
CA MET A 1 -18.75 8.83 -7.72
C MET A 1 -18.53 7.90 -6.54
N ASN A 2 -18.76 6.61 -6.71
CA ASN A 2 -18.62 5.55 -5.72
C ASN A 2 -17.36 4.74 -6.03
N ILE A 3 -16.33 4.84 -5.17
CA ILE A 3 -15.08 4.09 -5.31
C ILE A 3 -15.10 2.87 -4.41
N LEU A 4 -14.79 1.71 -4.98
CA LEU A 4 -14.40 0.52 -4.23
C LEU A 4 -12.90 0.54 -3.99
N MET A 5 -12.49 0.71 -2.73
CA MET A 5 -11.08 0.75 -2.35
C MET A 5 -10.65 -0.60 -1.77
N LEU A 6 -9.75 -1.29 -2.46
CA LEU A 6 -9.21 -2.59 -2.03
C LEU A 6 -7.89 -2.37 -1.29
N SER A 7 -7.79 -2.83 -0.06
CA SER A 7 -6.62 -2.61 0.80
C SER A 7 -6.26 -3.86 1.63
N PRO A 8 -4.98 -4.13 1.91
CA PRO A 8 -4.57 -5.20 2.83
C PRO A 8 -4.88 -4.91 4.31
N GLU A 9 -5.07 -3.64 4.69
CA GLU A 9 -5.39 -3.24 6.07
C GLU A 9 -6.43 -2.13 6.13
N HIS A 10 -7.15 -2.03 7.26
CA HIS A 10 -8.21 -1.04 7.42
C HIS A 10 -7.62 0.33 7.82
N PRO A 11 -8.07 1.44 7.23
CA PRO A 11 -7.55 2.78 7.51
C PRO A 11 -7.85 3.30 8.93
N ASP A 12 -8.87 2.77 9.61
CA ASP A 12 -9.24 3.24 10.95
C ASP A 12 -8.24 2.80 12.04
N GLU A 13 -7.52 1.70 11.79
CA GLU A 13 -6.51 1.16 12.71
C GLU A 13 -5.21 0.86 11.92
N PRO A 14 -4.50 1.91 11.47
CA PRO A 14 -3.38 1.74 10.54
C PRO A 14 -2.19 1.07 11.24
N LYS A 15 -1.69 -0.03 10.69
CA LYS A 15 -0.52 -0.78 11.21
C LYS A 15 0.75 -0.48 10.40
N SER A 16 0.61 0.18 9.26
CA SER A 16 1.73 0.54 8.39
C SER A 16 1.57 1.92 7.75
N GLY A 17 2.60 2.34 7.00
CA GLY A 17 2.54 3.57 6.20
C GLY A 17 1.45 3.54 5.13
N LEU A 18 1.04 2.36 4.66
CA LEU A 18 -0.08 2.19 3.73
C LEU A 18 -1.40 2.58 4.42
N GLY A 19 -1.70 2.03 5.60
CA GLY A 19 -2.88 2.36 6.37
C GLY A 19 -2.95 3.85 6.72
N VAL A 20 -1.82 4.45 7.13
CA VAL A 20 -1.76 5.90 7.40
C VAL A 20 -2.03 6.71 6.13
N HIS A 21 -1.49 6.28 4.98
CA HIS A 21 -1.77 6.91 3.70
C HIS A 21 -3.26 6.85 3.36
N LEU A 22 -3.89 5.67 3.52
CA LEU A 22 -5.31 5.48 3.25
C LEU A 22 -6.19 6.31 4.17
N ASN A 23 -5.92 6.31 5.46
CA ASN A 23 -6.66 7.09 6.45
C ASN A 23 -6.73 8.57 6.06
N ARG A 24 -5.58 9.16 5.74
CA ARG A 24 -5.51 10.57 5.32
C ARG A 24 -6.11 10.78 3.94
N LEU A 25 -5.85 9.89 2.98
CA LEU A 25 -6.42 10.01 1.63
C LEU A 25 -7.95 10.01 1.69
N ILE A 26 -8.55 9.10 2.46
CA ILE A 26 -9.98 8.99 2.64
C ILE A 26 -10.55 10.24 3.32
N SER A 27 -9.88 10.79 4.33
CA SER A 27 -10.36 12.01 5.01
C SER A 27 -10.41 13.21 4.07
N TYR A 28 -9.46 13.34 3.14
CA TYR A 28 -9.47 14.39 2.11
C TYR A 28 -10.53 14.16 1.02
N LEU A 29 -10.85 12.90 0.71
CA LEU A 29 -11.72 12.56 -0.43
C LEU A 29 -13.20 12.37 -0.06
N ASN A 30 -13.51 11.92 1.16
CA ASN A 30 -14.89 11.67 1.62
C ASN A 30 -15.85 12.87 1.45
N PRO A 31 -15.44 14.14 1.57
CA PRO A 31 -16.32 15.28 1.29
C PRO A 31 -16.75 15.39 -0.18
N HIS A 32 -16.07 14.70 -1.10
CA HIS A 32 -16.25 14.85 -2.54
C HIS A 32 -16.71 13.57 -3.24
N ILE A 33 -16.41 12.40 -2.68
CA ILE A 33 -16.70 11.10 -3.26
C ILE A 33 -17.06 10.08 -2.18
N ASN A 34 -17.83 9.06 -2.55
CA ASN A 34 -18.16 7.96 -1.64
C ASN A 34 -17.11 6.87 -1.77
N ILE A 35 -16.45 6.52 -0.67
CA ILE A 35 -15.44 5.45 -0.64
C ILE A 35 -16.00 4.29 0.19
N THR A 36 -15.99 3.09 -0.39
CA THR A 36 -16.19 1.84 0.37
C THR A 36 -14.87 1.10 0.42
N VAL A 37 -14.32 0.95 1.62
CA VAL A 37 -13.10 0.18 1.84
C VAL A 37 -13.46 -1.30 1.99
N CYS A 38 -12.74 -2.16 1.27
CA CYS A 38 -12.79 -3.60 1.43
C CYS A 38 -11.40 -4.10 1.78
N THR A 39 -11.31 -4.77 2.92
CA THR A 39 -10.11 -5.46 3.39
C THR A 39 -10.39 -6.95 3.52
N PRO A 40 -9.35 -7.80 3.52
CA PRO A 40 -9.49 -9.20 3.89
C PRO A 40 -10.23 -9.35 5.22
N SER A 41 -11.15 -10.31 5.31
CA SER A 41 -11.96 -10.57 6.51
C SER A 41 -12.01 -12.07 6.81
N GLY A 42 -11.93 -12.44 8.08
CA GLY A 42 -11.92 -13.83 8.54
C GLY A 42 -10.93 -14.04 9.69
N GLN A 43 -11.04 -15.17 10.40
CA GLN A 43 -9.95 -15.63 11.25
C GLN A 43 -8.77 -15.95 10.34
N LEU A 44 -7.78 -15.07 10.34
CA LEU A 44 -6.48 -15.37 9.74
C LEU A 44 -5.94 -16.61 10.45
N PHE A 45 -6.04 -17.76 9.80
CA PHE A 45 -5.24 -18.92 10.19
C PHE A 45 -3.76 -18.49 10.21
N SER A 46 -2.91 -19.15 11.00
CA SER A 46 -1.48 -19.00 10.80
C SER A 46 -1.15 -19.61 9.42
N TYR A 47 -1.15 -18.80 8.37
CA TYR A 47 -0.82 -19.30 7.04
C TYR A 47 0.63 -19.75 7.07
N ALA A 48 0.86 -21.00 6.65
CA ALA A 48 2.21 -21.53 6.52
C ALA A 48 2.99 -20.83 5.39
N LYS A 49 2.27 -20.26 4.41
CA LYS A 49 2.84 -19.64 3.21
C LYS A 49 2.14 -18.34 2.85
N PHE A 50 2.88 -17.44 2.21
CA PHE A 50 2.38 -16.13 1.77
C PHE A 50 1.31 -16.25 0.69
N GLU A 51 1.43 -17.23 -0.19
CA GLU A 51 0.51 -17.50 -1.29
C GLU A 51 -0.88 -17.89 -0.80
N ASP A 52 -0.94 -18.71 0.24
CA ASP A 52 -2.20 -19.13 0.87
C ASP A 52 -2.93 -17.93 1.47
N TYR A 53 -2.17 -17.02 2.11
CA TYR A 53 -2.70 -15.76 2.60
C TYR A 53 -3.28 -14.90 1.47
N ILE A 54 -2.56 -14.73 0.35
CA ILE A 54 -3.04 -13.92 -0.77
C ILE A 54 -4.28 -14.54 -1.43
N ALA A 55 -4.33 -15.86 -1.55
CA ALA A 55 -5.48 -16.56 -2.10
C ALA A 55 -6.73 -16.34 -1.23
N ASP A 56 -6.61 -16.53 0.09
CA ASP A 56 -7.73 -16.34 1.02
C ASP A 56 -8.14 -14.86 1.15
N ALA A 57 -7.17 -13.95 1.23
CA ALA A 57 -7.41 -12.51 1.22
C ALA A 57 -8.20 -12.10 -0.04
N SER A 58 -7.79 -12.60 -1.21
CA SER A 58 -8.47 -12.31 -2.46
C SER A 58 -9.88 -12.87 -2.49
N PHE A 59 -10.06 -14.13 -2.05
CA PHE A 59 -11.35 -14.79 -2.01
C PHE A 59 -12.34 -14.06 -1.10
N THR A 60 -11.92 -13.73 0.11
CA THR A 60 -12.77 -13.04 1.11
C THR A 60 -13.20 -11.65 0.64
N MET A 61 -12.29 -10.89 0.02
CA MET A 61 -12.61 -9.59 -0.56
C MET A 61 -13.60 -9.70 -1.73
N VAL A 62 -13.36 -10.60 -2.68
CA VAL A 62 -14.27 -10.82 -3.82
C VAL A 62 -15.66 -11.23 -3.33
N ARG A 63 -15.74 -12.19 -2.41
CA ARG A 63 -17.00 -12.65 -1.83
C ARG A 63 -17.74 -11.51 -1.15
N HIS A 64 -17.04 -10.70 -0.34
CA HIS A 64 -17.63 -9.55 0.33
C HIS A 64 -18.19 -8.52 -0.65
N VAL A 65 -17.42 -8.15 -1.67
CA VAL A 65 -17.87 -7.15 -2.66
C VAL A 65 -19.10 -7.64 -3.42
N LEU A 66 -19.10 -8.89 -3.86
CA LEU A 66 -20.20 -9.46 -4.65
C LEU A 66 -21.46 -9.72 -3.82
N SER A 67 -21.36 -9.92 -2.50
CA SER A 67 -22.53 -10.17 -1.65
C SER A 67 -23.33 -8.92 -1.29
N HIS A 68 -22.74 -7.72 -1.38
CA HIS A 68 -23.36 -6.49 -0.88
C HIS A 68 -24.18 -5.73 -1.94
N ASN A 69 -24.24 -6.21 -3.19
CA ASN A 69 -24.98 -5.61 -4.32
C ASN A 69 -24.84 -4.07 -4.45
N LYS A 70 -23.71 -3.52 -4.01
CA LYS A 70 -23.38 -2.09 -4.12
C LYS A 70 -22.87 -1.80 -5.53
N ARG A 71 -23.25 -0.64 -6.07
CA ARG A 71 -22.75 -0.15 -7.36
C ARG A 71 -21.51 0.72 -7.13
N PHE A 72 -20.47 0.46 -7.92
CA PHE A 72 -19.22 1.21 -7.93
C PHE A 72 -18.96 1.73 -9.34
N ASP A 73 -18.25 2.86 -9.41
CA ASP A 73 -17.85 3.50 -10.66
C ASP A 73 -16.36 3.23 -10.98
N LEU A 74 -15.56 2.92 -9.96
CA LEU A 74 -14.11 2.73 -10.04
C LEU A 74 -13.64 1.77 -8.95
N ILE A 75 -12.68 0.91 -9.30
CA ILE A 75 -11.89 0.13 -8.32
C ILE A 75 -10.57 0.85 -8.10
N HIS A 76 -10.19 1.06 -6.84
CA HIS A 76 -8.89 1.59 -6.45
C HIS A 76 -8.17 0.56 -5.57
N ALA A 77 -7.19 -0.14 -6.16
CA ALA A 77 -6.41 -1.16 -5.49
C ALA A 77 -5.11 -0.59 -4.91
N HIS A 78 -4.72 -1.10 -3.74
CA HIS A 78 -3.49 -0.69 -3.04
C HIS A 78 -2.55 -1.88 -2.86
N ASP A 79 -1.36 -1.77 -3.45
CA ASP A 79 -0.28 -2.77 -3.42
C ASP A 79 -0.58 -4.17 -3.97
N ASP A 80 0.49 -4.92 -4.19
CA ASP A 80 0.55 -6.22 -4.84
C ASP A 80 -0.42 -7.25 -4.24
N THR A 81 -0.63 -7.22 -2.93
CA THR A 81 -1.47 -8.21 -2.23
C THR A 81 -2.94 -8.14 -2.63
N THR A 82 -3.41 -7.01 -3.16
CA THR A 82 -4.79 -6.83 -3.63
C THR A 82 -4.98 -7.18 -5.11
N ALA A 83 -3.89 -7.50 -5.82
CA ALA A 83 -3.89 -7.68 -7.27
C ALA A 83 -4.89 -8.72 -7.79
N PRO A 84 -4.97 -9.94 -7.21
CA PRO A 84 -5.86 -10.96 -7.76
C PRO A 84 -7.35 -10.57 -7.59
N ALA A 85 -7.73 -10.03 -6.43
CA ALA A 85 -9.08 -9.52 -6.21
C ALA A 85 -9.41 -8.34 -7.15
N ALA A 86 -8.49 -7.40 -7.29
CA ALA A 86 -8.67 -6.23 -8.14
C ALA A 86 -8.89 -6.60 -9.61
N GLN A 87 -8.05 -7.50 -10.16
CA GLN A 87 -8.17 -7.98 -11.53
C GLN A 87 -9.50 -8.70 -11.75
N TYR A 88 -9.86 -9.62 -10.84
CA TYR A 88 -11.11 -10.37 -10.95
C TYR A 88 -12.33 -9.45 -10.91
N LEU A 89 -12.38 -8.53 -9.94
CA LEU A 89 -13.49 -7.59 -9.80
C LEU A 89 -13.59 -6.62 -10.98
N LYS A 90 -12.46 -6.16 -11.53
CA LYS A 90 -12.43 -5.37 -12.77
C LYS A 90 -13.14 -6.11 -13.90
N GLN A 91 -12.75 -7.36 -14.15
CA GLN A 91 -13.34 -8.17 -15.22
C GLN A 91 -14.82 -8.48 -14.95
N ARG A 92 -15.15 -8.85 -13.71
CA ARG A 92 -16.51 -9.26 -13.31
C ARG A 92 -17.52 -8.12 -13.34
N LEU A 93 -17.09 -6.91 -12.97
CA LEU A 93 -17.92 -5.72 -12.85
C LEU A 93 -17.81 -4.79 -14.07
N GLY A 94 -16.82 -4.98 -14.93
CA GLY A 94 -16.58 -4.12 -16.10
C GLY A 94 -16.13 -2.70 -15.72
N LEU A 95 -15.49 -2.53 -14.56
CA LEU A 95 -15.12 -1.22 -14.01
C LEU A 95 -13.66 -0.86 -14.30
N PRO A 96 -13.32 0.42 -14.47
CA PRO A 96 -11.93 0.85 -14.51
C PRO A 96 -11.21 0.52 -13.19
N LEU A 97 -9.90 0.30 -13.28
CA LEU A 97 -9.02 -0.01 -12.15
C LEU A 97 -7.88 1.01 -12.07
N ALA A 98 -7.88 1.78 -10.99
CA ALA A 98 -6.71 2.54 -10.55
C ALA A 98 -5.92 1.69 -9.54
N ALA A 99 -4.58 1.76 -9.60
CA ALA A 99 -3.73 1.11 -8.61
C ALA A 99 -2.70 2.09 -8.03
N THR A 100 -2.59 2.14 -6.70
CA THR A 100 -1.50 2.82 -6.02
C THR A 100 -0.47 1.81 -5.55
N ILE A 101 0.77 1.98 -5.99
CA ILE A 101 1.93 1.22 -5.53
C ILE A 101 2.62 2.04 -4.43
N HIS A 102 2.73 1.48 -3.24
CA HIS A 102 3.40 2.09 -2.07
C HIS A 102 4.84 1.62 -1.92
N GLY A 103 5.19 0.44 -2.45
CA GLY A 103 6.56 -0.03 -2.53
C GLY A 103 6.72 -1.25 -3.42
N LEU A 104 7.88 -1.35 -4.07
CA LEU A 104 8.22 -2.48 -4.94
C LEU A 104 9.02 -3.52 -4.17
N GLU A 105 8.70 -4.81 -4.36
CA GLU A 105 9.43 -5.89 -3.70
C GLU A 105 10.91 -5.92 -4.11
N SER A 106 11.17 -5.70 -5.40
CA SER A 106 12.52 -5.64 -5.95
C SER A 106 13.38 -4.55 -5.28
N GLU A 107 12.80 -3.38 -5.00
CA GLU A 107 13.49 -2.28 -4.33
C GLU A 107 13.72 -2.57 -2.85
N ARG A 108 12.75 -3.18 -2.15
CA ARG A 108 12.93 -3.61 -0.75
C ARG A 108 14.09 -4.59 -0.63
N LYS A 109 14.13 -5.58 -1.52
CA LYS A 109 15.07 -6.70 -1.45
C LYS A 109 16.48 -6.33 -1.92
N LYS A 110 16.62 -5.33 -2.79
CA LYS A 110 17.93 -4.70 -3.09
C LYS A 110 18.60 -4.15 -1.86
N VAL A 111 17.86 -3.51 -0.94
CA VAL A 111 18.43 -2.97 0.31
C VAL A 111 18.88 -4.10 1.24
N CYS A 112 18.11 -5.19 1.30
CA CYS A 112 18.45 -6.37 2.09
C CYS A 112 19.53 -7.27 1.46
N ARG A 113 19.91 -7.04 0.19
CA ARG A 113 20.73 -7.96 -0.62
C ARG A 113 20.15 -9.38 -0.70
N GLU A 114 18.83 -9.46 -0.78
CA GLU A 114 18.08 -10.71 -0.86
C GLU A 114 17.39 -10.84 -2.22
N ALA A 115 17.00 -12.07 -2.59
CA ALA A 115 16.16 -12.30 -3.76
C ALA A 115 14.71 -11.87 -3.47
N PRO A 116 14.02 -11.21 -4.42
CA PRO A 116 12.59 -10.94 -4.33
C PRO A 116 11.76 -12.21 -4.22
N HIS A 117 10.68 -12.15 -3.43
CA HIS A 117 9.74 -13.27 -3.37
C HIS A 117 9.04 -13.44 -4.74
N PRO A 118 9.12 -14.62 -5.39
CA PRO A 118 8.64 -14.79 -6.77
C PRO A 118 7.14 -14.53 -6.90
N TYR A 119 6.35 -14.95 -5.90
CA TYR A 119 4.92 -14.69 -5.90
C TYR A 119 4.58 -13.19 -5.76
N ARG A 120 5.35 -12.42 -4.98
CA ARG A 120 5.17 -10.96 -4.88
C ARG A 120 5.46 -10.26 -6.20
N LEU A 121 6.55 -10.65 -6.87
CA LEU A 121 6.85 -10.13 -8.20
C LEU A 121 5.71 -10.42 -9.19
N LYS A 122 5.12 -11.62 -9.11
CA LYS A 122 3.97 -11.99 -9.95
C LYS A 122 2.74 -11.13 -9.66
N THR A 123 2.39 -10.91 -8.39
CA THR A 123 1.23 -10.10 -8.01
C THR A 123 1.45 -8.60 -8.28
N GLU A 124 2.67 -8.10 -8.09
CA GLU A 124 3.06 -6.74 -8.45
C GLU A 124 2.89 -6.52 -9.96
N ARG A 125 3.44 -7.41 -10.78
CA ARG A 125 3.28 -7.39 -12.24
C ARG A 125 1.80 -7.48 -12.66
N LEU A 126 1.04 -8.38 -12.04
CA LEU A 126 -0.39 -8.53 -12.29
C LEU A 126 -1.15 -7.24 -12.08
N LEU A 127 -0.88 -6.53 -10.98
CA LEU A 127 -1.54 -5.26 -10.67
C LEU A 127 -1.20 -4.18 -11.69
N ILE A 128 0.09 -4.06 -12.03
CA ILE A 128 0.61 -3.10 -13.02
C ILE A 128 -0.03 -3.32 -14.40
N GLU A 129 -0.07 -4.57 -14.84
CA GLU A 129 -0.64 -4.96 -16.12
C GLU A 129 -2.17 -4.82 -16.14
N SER A 130 -2.85 -5.04 -15.01
CA SER A 130 -4.32 -4.96 -14.92
C SER A 130 -4.85 -3.54 -14.78
N ALA A 131 -4.08 -2.62 -14.19
CA ALA A 131 -4.54 -1.26 -13.90
C ALA A 131 -4.65 -0.39 -15.16
N ASP A 132 -5.71 0.40 -15.26
CA ASP A 132 -5.89 1.44 -16.28
C ASP A 132 -5.14 2.73 -15.94
N ALA A 133 -4.96 3.00 -14.63
CA ALA A 133 -4.19 4.11 -14.12
C ALA A 133 -3.26 3.66 -13.00
N LEU A 134 -1.98 4.07 -13.07
CA LEU A 134 -0.97 3.78 -12.05
C LEU A 134 -0.59 5.04 -11.28
N ILE A 135 -0.63 4.94 -9.95
CA ILE A 135 -0.25 5.98 -9.00
C ILE A 135 0.94 5.48 -8.18
N VAL A 136 1.94 6.33 -8.02
CA VAL A 136 3.10 6.09 -7.13
C VAL A 136 3.33 7.28 -6.22
N LEU A 137 3.93 7.04 -5.05
CA LEU A 137 4.07 8.06 -4.02
C LEU A 137 5.28 8.99 -4.18
N SER A 138 6.18 8.72 -5.12
CA SER A 138 7.37 9.55 -5.34
C SER A 138 7.92 9.47 -6.76
N LYS A 139 8.68 10.49 -7.15
CA LYS A 139 9.45 10.48 -8.42
C LYS A 139 10.48 9.34 -8.46
N PHE A 140 11.00 8.93 -7.30
CA PHE A 140 11.90 7.77 -7.20
C PHE A 140 11.17 6.50 -7.65
N MET A 141 10.01 6.22 -7.05
CA MET A 141 9.21 5.05 -7.42
C MET A 141 8.80 5.07 -8.89
N LYS A 142 8.43 6.26 -9.42
CA LYS A 142 8.14 6.40 -10.85
C LYS A 142 9.32 5.92 -11.69
N ARG A 143 10.55 6.36 -11.39
CA ARG A 143 11.75 5.93 -12.14
C ARG A 143 12.03 4.42 -12.00
N SER A 144 11.80 3.84 -10.83
CA SER A 144 11.97 2.40 -10.63
C SER A 144 10.94 1.60 -11.41
N LEU A 145 9.72 2.11 -11.55
CA LEU A 145 8.61 1.46 -12.24
C LEU A 145 8.58 1.72 -13.74
N ASP A 146 9.09 2.86 -14.22
CA ASP A 146 9.08 3.26 -15.65
C ASP A 146 9.78 2.22 -16.54
N LYS A 147 10.77 1.52 -15.98
CA LYS A 147 11.48 0.44 -16.67
C LYS A 147 10.63 -0.83 -16.85
N ALA A 148 9.63 -1.02 -15.99
CA ALA A 148 8.79 -2.22 -15.93
C ALA A 148 7.36 -1.98 -16.45
N ALA A 149 6.89 -0.73 -16.43
CA ALA A 149 5.54 -0.36 -16.81
C ALA A 149 5.56 0.46 -18.10
N HIS A 150 5.03 -0.11 -19.19
CA HIS A 150 4.76 0.61 -20.44
C HIS A 150 3.46 1.43 -20.36
N LYS A 151 3.20 2.08 -19.23
CA LYS A 151 1.95 2.80 -18.93
C LYS A 151 2.23 4.16 -18.30
N LYS A 152 1.29 5.09 -18.46
CA LYS A 152 1.36 6.40 -17.81
C LYS A 152 1.31 6.25 -16.29
N ILE A 153 2.41 6.59 -15.63
CA ILE A 153 2.51 6.64 -14.16
C ILE A 153 2.34 8.08 -13.67
N THR A 154 1.38 8.27 -12.77
CA THR A 154 1.12 9.53 -12.07
C THR A 154 1.78 9.52 -10.69
N VAL A 155 2.50 10.59 -10.35
CA VAL A 155 3.08 10.74 -9.00
C VAL A 155 2.12 11.56 -8.15
N ILE A 156 1.59 10.95 -7.09
CA ILE A 156 0.77 11.63 -6.07
C ILE A 156 1.42 11.34 -4.72
N PRO A 157 2.14 12.32 -4.13
CA PRO A 157 2.76 12.14 -2.82
C PRO A 157 1.75 11.80 -1.73
N SER A 158 2.18 11.06 -0.71
CA SER A 158 1.31 10.74 0.42
C SER A 158 0.84 12.02 1.13
N PRO A 159 -0.46 12.15 1.49
CA PRO A 159 -0.95 13.33 2.20
C PRO A 159 -0.21 13.59 3.52
N ALA A 160 0.38 12.56 4.12
CA ALA A 160 1.19 12.72 5.32
C ALA A 160 2.44 13.60 5.13
N SER A 161 2.93 13.73 3.90
CA SER A 161 4.04 14.62 3.56
C SER A 161 3.61 16.10 3.43
N MET A 162 2.32 16.39 3.45
CA MET A 162 1.76 17.72 3.22
C MET A 162 1.39 18.46 4.52
N GLU A 163 1.33 17.75 5.65
CA GLU A 163 1.02 18.35 6.95
C GLU A 163 2.27 18.93 7.61
N LYS A 164 2.20 20.21 7.99
CA LYS A 164 3.17 20.80 8.92
C LYS A 164 2.73 20.42 10.34
N GLU A 165 3.29 19.36 10.91
CA GLU A 165 3.08 19.06 12.33
C GLU A 165 3.53 20.25 13.18
N LYS A 166 2.58 20.94 13.82
CA LYS A 166 2.84 21.97 14.83
C LYS A 166 2.88 21.34 16.22
N GLY A 167 3.85 20.44 16.45
CA GLY A 167 4.15 19.95 17.78
C GLY A 167 4.95 21.00 18.57
N LYS A 168 4.55 21.32 19.82
CA LYS A 168 5.42 22.06 20.73
C LYS A 168 6.54 21.12 21.17
N ILE A 169 7.78 21.39 20.77
CA ILE A 169 8.95 20.68 21.27
C ILE A 169 9.02 20.91 22.79
N PRO A 170 9.00 19.86 23.64
CA PRO A 170 9.11 20.02 25.09
C PRO A 170 10.40 20.76 25.45
N ARG A 171 10.33 21.73 26.38
CA ARG A 171 11.49 22.52 26.83
C ARG A 171 12.62 21.67 27.44
N SER A 172 12.34 20.44 27.87
CA SER A 172 13.32 19.46 28.36
C SER A 172 14.26 18.92 27.27
N MET A 173 13.96 19.20 25.99
CA MET A 173 14.72 18.80 24.82
C MET A 173 15.85 19.80 24.46
N ASN A 174 16.39 20.50 25.47
CA ASN A 174 17.49 21.46 25.35
C ASN A 174 18.88 20.81 25.15
N ARG A 175 18.93 19.49 24.94
CA ARG A 175 20.15 18.73 24.60
C ARG A 175 20.01 18.19 23.17
N ARG A 176 21.13 18.07 22.45
CA ARG A 176 21.15 17.41 21.13
C ARG A 176 20.70 15.96 21.32
N PHE A 177 19.70 15.54 20.56
CA PHE A 177 19.22 14.17 20.54
C PHE A 177 19.07 13.72 19.09
N LEU A 178 19.25 12.42 18.85
CA LEU A 178 18.94 11.78 17.58
C LEU A 178 17.73 10.88 17.82
N PHE A 179 16.68 11.05 17.02
CA PHE A 179 15.47 10.24 17.09
C PHE A 179 15.31 9.45 15.78
N SER A 180 15.05 8.15 15.91
CA SER A 180 14.75 7.27 14.80
C SER A 180 13.57 6.38 15.18
N TYR A 181 12.63 6.18 14.25
CA TYR A 181 11.38 5.45 14.48
C TYR A 181 10.94 4.67 13.25
N GLY A 182 10.38 3.48 13.48
CA GLY A 182 9.90 2.57 12.44
C GLY A 182 10.07 1.09 12.81
N ARG A 183 9.59 0.20 11.94
CA ARG A 183 9.75 -1.25 12.10
C ARG A 183 11.23 -1.63 12.05
N PHE A 184 11.64 -2.58 12.89
CA PHE A 184 13.02 -3.10 12.89
C PHE A 184 13.26 -4.06 11.72
N VAL A 185 13.44 -3.50 10.53
CA VAL A 185 13.66 -4.21 9.26
C VAL A 185 14.83 -3.60 8.50
N PRO A 186 15.55 -4.36 7.64
CA PRO A 186 16.79 -3.88 7.04
C PRO A 186 16.64 -2.59 6.24
N GLU A 187 15.51 -2.40 5.54
CA GLU A 187 15.27 -1.19 4.75
C GLU A 187 15.12 0.10 5.57
N LYS A 188 14.98 -0.01 6.89
CA LYS A 188 14.91 1.15 7.81
C LYS A 188 16.27 1.57 8.37
N GLY A 189 17.33 0.81 8.12
CA GLY A 189 18.69 1.23 8.44
C GLY A 189 19.05 1.26 9.93
N PHE A 190 18.23 0.68 10.81
CA PHE A 190 18.48 0.69 12.26
C PHE A 190 19.82 0.04 12.61
N SER A 191 20.20 -1.04 11.93
CA SER A 191 21.50 -1.69 12.15
C SER A 191 22.67 -0.77 11.78
N GLN A 192 22.56 0.02 10.72
CA GLN A 192 23.57 0.99 10.32
C GLN A 192 23.62 2.16 11.31
N LEU A 193 22.46 2.62 11.76
CA LEU A 193 22.36 3.66 12.78
C LEU A 193 23.02 3.24 14.10
N LEU A 194 22.79 2.01 14.56
CA LEU A 194 23.40 1.52 15.80
C LEU A 194 24.92 1.38 15.68
N LYS A 195 25.44 0.99 14.51
CA LYS A 195 26.88 0.82 14.25
C LYS A 195 27.69 2.12 14.31
N VAL A 196 27.06 3.28 14.15
CA VAL A 196 27.78 4.58 14.22
C VAL A 196 27.91 5.11 15.65
N PHE A 197 27.21 4.50 16.62
CA PHE A 197 27.40 4.82 18.03
C PHE A 197 28.54 3.97 18.60
N PRO A 198 29.50 4.59 19.31
CA PRO A 198 30.56 3.83 19.98
C PRO A 198 29.97 2.89 21.04
N SER A 199 30.53 1.68 21.11
CA SER A 199 30.24 0.67 22.13
C SER A 199 30.61 1.12 23.53
#